data_AF-A0A8H9XHC8-F1
#
_entry.id   AF-A0A8H9XHC8-F1
#
_cell.length_a   1.000
_cell.length_b   1.000
_cell.length_c   1.000
_cell.angle_alpha   90.00
_cell.angle_beta   90.00
_cell.angle_gamma   90.00
#
_symmetry.space_group_name_H-M   'P 1'
#
loop_
_entity.id
_entity.type
_entity.pdbx_description
1 polymer ?
#
loop_
_entity_poly.entity_id
_entity_poly.type
_entity_poly.pdbx_seq_one_letter_code
_entity_poly.pdbx_strand_id
1 'polypeptide(L)'
;MTTQSQGVSAPAGIAIVGRPFVDALLDPRTAFASPDVVANHAWLSREEKRLILWSWARDLLREARDGTAQTAACEAVLGALARFDPAAADEFEGAFATLSPDREAGRAQN
;
A
#
# COMPACT_ATOMS: atom_id res chain seq x y z
N MET A 1 47.25 -25.58 -5.37
CA MET A 1 46.33 -25.90 -6.48
C MET A 1 45.01 -25.20 -6.18
N THR A 2 44.74 -24.15 -6.94
CA THR A 2 43.67 -23.19 -6.73
C THR A 2 42.59 -23.47 -7.78
N THR A 3 41.39 -23.83 -7.37
CA THR A 3 40.22 -23.84 -8.25
C THR A 3 39.21 -22.85 -7.70
N GLN A 4 39.29 -21.65 -8.25
CA GLN A 4 38.24 -20.63 -8.19
C GLN A 4 37.02 -21.17 -8.94
N SER A 5 35.97 -21.55 -8.22
CA SER A 5 34.68 -21.83 -8.83
C SER A 5 33.96 -20.51 -9.05
N GLN A 6 33.95 -20.11 -10.33
CA GLN A 6 33.31 -18.93 -10.86
C GLN A 6 31.86 -18.79 -10.35
N GLY A 7 31.57 -17.66 -9.72
CA GLY A 7 30.20 -17.20 -9.52
C GLY A 7 29.58 -16.96 -10.89
N VAL A 8 28.58 -17.77 -11.23
CA VAL A 8 27.76 -17.60 -12.42
C VAL A 8 27.01 -16.28 -12.28
N SER A 9 27.43 -15.31 -13.08
CA SER A 9 26.72 -14.05 -13.30
C SER A 9 25.38 -14.36 -13.95
N ALA A 10 24.31 -14.35 -13.16
CA ALA A 10 22.95 -14.44 -13.67
C ALA A 10 22.58 -13.10 -14.36
N PRO A 11 21.87 -13.12 -15.50
CA PRO A 11 21.47 -11.92 -16.22
C PRO A 11 20.51 -11.10 -15.34
N ALA A 12 20.67 -9.78 -15.39
CA ALA A 12 19.77 -8.81 -14.77
C ALA A 12 18.36 -8.92 -15.37
N GLY A 13 17.56 -9.84 -14.84
CA GLY A 13 16.15 -10.01 -15.13
C GLY A 13 15.45 -10.24 -13.80
N ILE A 14 14.96 -9.14 -13.24
CA ILE A 14 14.15 -8.98 -12.02
C ILE A 14 14.21 -10.16 -11.02
N ALA A 15 14.91 -9.91 -9.91
CA ALA A 15 14.89 -10.78 -8.74
C ALA A 15 13.48 -10.89 -8.13
N ILE A 16 12.69 -11.85 -8.59
CA ILE A 16 11.52 -12.37 -7.88
C ILE A 16 11.99 -13.56 -7.02
N VAL A 17 12.87 -13.30 -6.04
CA VAL A 17 13.25 -14.31 -5.04
C VAL A 17 13.36 -13.64 -3.67
N GLY A 18 12.28 -13.71 -2.90
CA GLY A 18 12.36 -13.86 -1.43
C GLY A 18 12.24 -12.63 -0.52
N ARG A 19 12.20 -11.39 -1.02
CA ARG A 19 11.99 -10.20 -0.15
C ARG A 19 11.03 -9.09 -0.61
N PRO A 20 10.70 -8.88 -1.91
CA PRO A 20 9.98 -7.68 -2.31
C PRO A 20 8.53 -7.64 -1.78
N PHE A 21 7.89 -8.80 -1.56
CA PHE A 21 6.54 -8.84 -1.00
C PHE A 21 6.51 -8.51 0.50
N VAL A 22 7.45 -9.04 1.29
CA VAL A 22 7.50 -8.77 2.73
C VAL A 22 7.90 -7.32 2.98
N ASP A 23 8.86 -6.79 2.22
CA ASP A 23 9.24 -5.38 2.30
C ASP A 23 8.07 -4.46 1.89
N ALA A 24 7.31 -4.84 0.85
CA ALA A 24 6.09 -4.12 0.46
C ALA A 24 4.94 -4.21 1.47
N LEU A 25 4.88 -5.27 2.28
CA LEU A 25 3.93 -5.36 3.39
C LEU A 25 4.35 -4.49 4.57
N LEU A 26 5.66 -4.32 4.80
CA LEU A 26 6.17 -3.52 5.90
C LEU A 26 6.18 -2.03 5.57
N ASP A 27 6.57 -1.68 4.35
CA ASP A 27 6.62 -0.31 3.85
C ASP A 27 6.18 -0.25 2.38
N PRO A 28 4.86 -0.23 2.12
CA PRO A 28 4.32 -0.19 0.78
C PRO A 28 4.68 1.10 0.02
N ARG A 29 4.95 2.21 0.73
CA ARG A 29 5.31 3.50 0.10
C ARG A 29 6.74 3.51 -0.43
N THR A 30 7.64 2.90 0.33
CA THR A 30 9.04 2.76 -0.08
C THR A 30 9.17 1.72 -1.18
N ALA A 31 8.34 0.65 -1.15
CA ALA A 31 8.31 -0.36 -2.19
C ALA A 31 7.61 0.11 -3.48
N PHE A 32 6.57 0.95 -3.36
CA PHE A 32 5.76 1.41 -4.49
C PHE A 32 5.46 2.90 -4.41
N ALA A 33 5.71 3.62 -5.52
CA ALA A 33 5.49 5.07 -5.59
C ALA A 33 4.00 5.47 -5.53
N SER A 34 3.07 4.57 -5.87
CA SER A 34 1.63 4.84 -5.87
C SER A 34 0.82 3.54 -5.69
N PRO A 35 -0.34 3.60 -5.01
CA PRO A 35 -1.23 2.45 -4.87
C PRO A 35 -1.75 1.91 -6.20
N ASP A 36 -1.84 2.75 -7.25
CA ASP A 36 -2.25 2.30 -8.58
C ASP A 36 -1.18 1.41 -9.25
N VAL A 37 0.10 1.62 -8.93
CA VAL A 37 1.20 0.75 -9.37
C VAL A 37 1.05 -0.65 -8.76
N VAL A 38 0.63 -0.75 -7.50
CA VAL A 38 0.33 -2.03 -6.84
C VAL A 38 -0.84 -2.72 -7.54
N ALA A 39 -1.92 -1.98 -7.82
CA ALA A 39 -3.10 -2.51 -8.49
C ALA A 39 -2.78 -3.06 -9.89
N ASN A 40 -1.95 -2.36 -10.65
CA ASN A 40 -1.56 -2.74 -12.02
C ASN A 40 -0.34 -3.66 -12.11
N HIS A 41 0.26 -4.05 -10.98
CA HIS A 41 1.48 -4.86 -10.99
C HIS A 41 1.24 -6.25 -11.63
N ALA A 42 1.99 -6.58 -12.68
CA ALA A 42 1.75 -7.78 -13.48
C ALA A 42 2.08 -9.09 -12.76
N TRP A 43 2.99 -9.06 -11.77
CA TRP A 43 3.46 -10.25 -11.07
C TRP A 43 2.87 -10.46 -9.68
N LEU A 44 2.00 -9.55 -9.22
CA LEU A 44 1.29 -9.75 -7.96
C LEU A 44 -0.05 -10.43 -8.23
N SER A 45 -0.33 -11.46 -7.45
CA SER A 45 -1.63 -12.10 -7.38
C SER A 45 -2.66 -11.14 -6.81
N ARG A 46 -3.94 -11.39 -7.08
CA ARG A 46 -5.05 -10.56 -6.56
C ARG A 46 -4.99 -10.43 -5.04
N GLU A 47 -4.67 -11.51 -4.32
CA GLU A 47 -4.54 -11.53 -2.86
C GLU A 47 -3.33 -10.76 -2.37
N GLU A 48 -2.18 -10.84 -3.05
CA GLU A 48 -0.98 -10.09 -2.68
C GLU A 48 -1.21 -8.58 -2.84
N LYS A 49 -1.87 -8.16 -3.94
CA LYS A 49 -2.27 -6.77 -4.15
C LYS A 49 -3.18 -6.27 -3.03
N ARG A 50 -4.19 -7.09 -2.68
CA ARG A 50 -5.13 -6.78 -1.59
C ARG A 50 -4.40 -6.58 -0.27
N LEU A 51 -3.46 -7.48 0.08
CA LEU A 51 -2.71 -7.41 1.34
C LEU A 51 -1.77 -6.20 1.40
N ILE A 52 -1.08 -5.86 0.32
CA ILE A 52 -0.22 -4.67 0.26
C ILE A 52 -1.05 -3.39 0.44
N LEU A 53 -2.17 -3.28 -0.28
CA LEU A 53 -3.08 -2.13 -0.18
C LEU A 53 -3.71 -2.03 1.22
N TRP A 54 -4.04 -3.15 1.85
CA TRP A 54 -4.47 -3.20 3.26
C TRP A 54 -3.41 -2.66 4.21
N SER A 55 -2.15 -3.07 4.04
CA SER A 55 -1.06 -2.58 4.88
C SER A 55 -0.88 -1.08 4.72
N TRP A 56 -0.96 -0.58 3.49
CA TRP A 56 -0.87 0.84 3.19
C TRP A 56 -2.04 1.63 3.80
N ALA A 57 -3.27 1.13 3.69
CA ALA A 57 -4.44 1.74 4.31
C ALA A 57 -4.29 1.81 5.83
N ARG A 58 -3.75 0.76 6.46
CA ARG A 58 -3.48 0.73 7.89
C ARG A 58 -2.42 1.75 8.31
N ASP A 59 -1.35 1.93 7.53
CA ASP A 59 -0.32 2.92 7.85
C ASP A 59 -0.86 4.35 7.71
N LEU A 60 -1.65 4.62 6.67
CA LEU A 60 -2.39 5.87 6.54
C LEU A 60 -3.35 6.09 7.72
N LEU A 61 -4.02 5.05 8.21
CA LEU A 61 -4.93 5.16 9.35
C LEU A 61 -4.19 5.54 10.64
N ARG A 62 -2.97 5.03 10.82
CA ARG A 62 -2.08 5.44 11.93
C ARG A 62 -1.69 6.91 11.78
N GLU A 63 -1.29 7.32 10.60
CA GLU A 63 -0.97 8.73 10.33
C GLU A 63 -2.17 9.65 10.51
N ALA A 64 -3.38 9.19 10.15
CA ALA A 64 -4.61 9.96 10.32
C ALA A 64 -4.92 10.16 11.81
N ARG A 65 -4.69 9.12 12.62
CA ARG A 65 -4.77 9.23 14.08
C ARG A 65 -3.75 10.21 14.64
N ASP A 66 -2.55 10.26 14.06
CA ASP A 66 -1.48 11.19 14.45
C ASP A 66 -1.66 12.60 13.82
N GLY A 67 -2.70 12.82 13.02
CA GLY A 67 -2.98 14.10 12.35
C GLY A 67 -2.03 14.45 11.19
N THR A 68 -1.32 13.45 10.65
CA THR A 68 -0.31 13.62 9.59
C THR A 68 -0.72 13.02 8.24
N ALA A 69 -1.85 12.31 8.18
CA ALA A 69 -2.31 11.70 6.94
C ALA A 69 -2.71 12.74 5.89
N GLN A 70 -2.35 12.44 4.64
CA GLN A 70 -2.76 13.22 3.48
C GLN A 70 -4.05 12.64 2.91
N THR A 71 -5.14 13.42 2.89
CA THR A 71 -6.46 12.99 2.37
C THR A 71 -6.37 12.39 0.96
N ALA A 72 -5.60 13.01 0.07
CA ALA A 72 -5.41 12.52 -1.30
C ALA A 72 -4.74 11.14 -1.35
N ALA A 73 -3.83 10.85 -0.42
CA ALA A 73 -3.19 9.54 -0.32
C ALA A 73 -4.17 8.47 0.20
N CYS A 74 -5.05 8.84 1.15
CA CYS A 74 -6.13 7.97 1.60
C CYS A 74 -7.09 7.62 0.45
N GLU A 75 -7.59 8.62 -0.28
CA GLU A 75 -8.51 8.39 -1.40
C GLU A 75 -7.88 7.52 -2.50
N ALA A 76 -6.60 7.73 -2.81
CA ALA A 76 -5.89 6.91 -3.81
C ALA A 76 -5.75 5.44 -3.37
N VAL A 77 -5.42 5.20 -2.10
CA VAL A 77 -5.30 3.83 -1.56
C VAL A 77 -6.66 3.14 -1.48
N LEU A 78 -7.69 3.84 -1.02
CA LEU A 78 -9.05 3.31 -0.95
C LEU A 78 -9.60 2.98 -2.34
N GLY A 79 -9.41 3.87 -3.31
CA GLY A 79 -9.83 3.63 -4.69
C GLY A 79 -9.13 2.43 -5.34
N ALA A 80 -7.83 2.22 -5.04
CA ALA A 80 -7.11 1.04 -5.47
C ALA A 80 -7.60 -0.23 -4.74
N LEU A 81 -7.84 -0.15 -3.42
CA LEU A 81 -8.30 -1.27 -2.60
C LEU A 81 -9.70 -1.72 -3.01
N ALA A 82 -10.60 -0.79 -3.31
CA ALA A 82 -11.99 -1.09 -3.70
C ALA A 82 -12.09 -2.00 -4.95
N ARG A 83 -11.09 -1.96 -5.84
CA ARG A 83 -11.01 -2.87 -7.00
C ARG A 83 -10.81 -4.33 -6.61
N PHE A 84 -10.23 -4.58 -5.44
CA PHE A 84 -9.89 -5.92 -4.95
C PHE A 84 -10.78 -6.37 -3.80
N ASP A 85 -11.11 -5.45 -2.90
CA ASP A 85 -11.88 -5.66 -1.68
C ASP A 85 -12.69 -4.39 -1.33
N PRO A 86 -13.90 -4.25 -1.90
CA PRO A 86 -14.74 -3.08 -1.67
C PRO A 86 -15.18 -2.96 -0.21
N ALA A 87 -15.55 -4.08 0.43
CA ALA A 87 -15.98 -4.08 1.82
C ALA A 87 -14.88 -3.55 2.76
N ALA A 88 -13.63 -3.94 2.52
CA ALA A 88 -12.53 -3.37 3.31
C ALA A 88 -12.30 -1.87 3.04
N ALA A 89 -12.47 -1.42 1.79
CA ALA A 89 -12.34 -0.01 1.47
C ALA A 89 -13.39 0.84 2.20
N ASP A 90 -14.65 0.39 2.26
CA ASP A 90 -15.72 1.06 3.02
C ASP A 90 -15.39 1.16 4.53
N GLU A 91 -14.89 0.06 5.12
CA GLU A 91 -14.48 0.05 6.54
C GLU A 91 -13.34 1.03 6.83
N PHE A 92 -12.32 1.07 5.97
CA PHE A 92 -11.22 2.04 6.12
C PHE A 92 -11.70 3.48 5.89
N GLU A 93 -12.60 3.73 4.94
CA GLU A 93 -13.20 5.04 4.71
C GLU A 93 -13.93 5.55 5.96
N GLY A 94 -14.77 4.71 6.57
CA GLY A 94 -15.46 5.05 7.82
C GLY A 94 -14.49 5.33 8.97
N ALA A 95 -13.39 4.57 9.06
CA ALA A 95 -12.35 4.81 10.04
C ALA A 95 -11.61 6.14 9.80
N PHE A 96 -11.29 6.48 8.56
CA PHE A 96 -10.70 7.78 8.21
C PHE A 96 -11.63 8.96 8.50
N ALA A 97 -12.93 8.81 8.21
CA ALA A 97 -13.94 9.82 8.50
C ALA A 97 -14.05 10.09 10.02
N THR A 98 -14.01 9.03 10.83
CA THR A 98 -14.03 9.14 12.30
C THR A 98 -12.81 9.88 12.84
N LEU A 99 -11.64 9.67 12.24
CA LEU A 99 -10.38 10.32 12.63
C LEU A 99 -10.20 11.73 12.04
N SER A 100 -11.03 12.10 11.06
CA SER A 100 -11.04 13.42 10.42
C SER A 100 -12.32 14.20 10.79
N PRO A 101 -12.53 14.55 12.08
CA PRO A 101 -13.76 15.21 12.54
C PRO A 101 -13.98 16.61 11.95
N ASP A 102 -12.98 17.17 11.26
CA ASP A 102 -13.02 18.52 10.69
C ASP A 102 -14.05 18.68 9.55
N ARG A 103 -14.47 17.58 8.90
CA ARG A 103 -15.43 17.65 7.79
C ARG A 103 -16.89 17.82 8.23
N GLU A 104 -17.24 17.43 9.46
CA GLU A 104 -18.62 17.45 9.96
C GLU A 104 -18.95 18.71 10.76
N ALA A 105 -17.95 19.35 11.39
CA ALA A 105 -18.12 20.62 12.12
C ALA A 105 -18.32 21.85 11.21
N GLY A 106 -17.91 21.76 9.94
CA GLY A 106 -18.01 22.86 8.96
C GLY A 106 -19.35 22.96 8.21
N ARG A 107 -20.26 21.97 8.32
CA ARG A 107 -21.59 22.01 7.67
C ARG A 107 -22.75 22.42 8.58
N ALA A 108 -22.53 22.52 9.88
CA ALA A 108 -23.56 22.94 10.85
C ALA A 108 -23.58 24.46 11.11
N GLN A 109 -22.79 25.25 10.38
CA GLN A 109 -22.66 26.70 10.55
C GLN A 109 -22.74 27.42 9.19
N ASN A 110 -23.88 27.33 8.51
CA ASN A 110 -24.26 28.32 7.49
C ASN A 110 -25.78 28.39 7.34
#